data_AF-A0A3D3Y0K1-F1
#
_entry.id   AF-A0A3D3Y0K1-F1
#
_cell.length_a   1.000
_cell.length_b   1.000
_cell.length_c   1.000
_cell.angle_alpha   90.00
_cell.angle_beta   90.00
_cell.angle_gamma   90.00
#
_symmetry.space_group_name_H-M   'P 1'
#
loop_
_entity.id
_entity.type
_entity.pdbx_description
1 polymer ?
#
loop_
_entity_poly.entity_id
_entity_poly.type
_entity_poly.pdbx_seq_one_letter_code
_entity_poly.pdbx_strand_id
1 'polypeptide(L)'
;MKKAKNAIVILLDSLNRHMIGNYGGTEFETPNINRFAQRAVRFNRHFTGSLPCMPARHDILCGALDFLWKPWGSIELWEAPITAHLREKNVNTMLFTDHPHLFETGGENYHTDFYAWEYLRGHEGDPWKSRPDPSWMGAPALPASKRPAHYDESRTWFRSELDFPGPKTMNAT
;
A
#
# COMPACT_ATOMS: atom_id res chain seq x y z
N MET A 1 3.63 19.21 -27.44
CA MET A 1 2.97 18.27 -26.49
C MET A 1 2.28 19.08 -25.40
N LYS A 2 1.05 18.72 -25.01
CA LYS A 2 0.34 19.36 -23.89
C LYS A 2 1.06 18.98 -22.59
N LYS A 3 1.38 19.96 -21.74
CA LYS A 3 2.05 19.69 -20.44
C LYS A 3 1.14 18.81 -19.59
N ALA A 4 1.67 17.71 -19.06
CA ALA A 4 0.94 16.88 -18.11
C ALA A 4 0.57 17.72 -16.88
N LYS A 5 -0.70 17.64 -16.46
CA LYS A 5 -1.19 18.40 -15.30
C LYS A 5 -1.04 17.64 -14.00
N ASN A 6 -1.12 16.31 -14.06
CA ASN A 6 -1.11 15.42 -12.90
C ASN A 6 -0.10 14.28 -13.14
N ALA A 7 0.51 13.81 -12.06
CA ALA A 7 1.28 12.58 -12.01
C ALA A 7 0.60 11.63 -11.01
N ILE A 8 0.44 10.37 -11.39
CA ILE A 8 -0.18 9.34 -10.55
C ILE A 8 0.84 8.21 -10.40
N VAL A 9 1.14 7.84 -9.15
CA VAL A 9 2.00 6.72 -8.80
C VAL A 9 1.12 5.62 -8.23
N ILE A 10 1.11 4.46 -8.87
CA ILE A 10 0.44 3.27 -8.38
C ILE A 10 1.51 2.32 -7.85
N LEU A 11 1.44 2.02 -6.57
CA LEU A 11 2.34 1.09 -5.89
C LEU A 11 1.55 -0.15 -5.47
N LEU A 12 2.04 -1.33 -5.88
CA LEU A 12 1.43 -2.62 -5.55
C LEU A 12 2.41 -3.37 -4.63
N ASP A 13 1.96 -3.66 -3.42
CA ASP A 13 2.78 -4.34 -2.42
C ASP A 13 2.91 -5.83 -2.74
N SER A 14 4.12 -6.37 -2.56
CA SER A 14 4.43 -7.79 -2.76
C SER A 14 4.07 -8.35 -4.15
N LEU A 15 3.96 -7.49 -5.17
CA LEU A 15 3.66 -7.90 -6.54
C LEU A 15 4.85 -8.63 -7.18
N ASN A 16 4.63 -9.89 -7.51
CA ASN A 16 5.61 -10.69 -8.23
C ASN A 16 5.59 -10.38 -9.73
N ARG A 17 6.72 -9.94 -10.29
CA ARG A 17 6.86 -9.64 -11.72
C ARG A 17 6.40 -10.78 -12.63
N HIS A 18 6.70 -12.03 -12.26
CA HIS A 18 6.37 -13.21 -13.06
C HIS A 18 4.86 -13.54 -13.08
N MET A 19 4.04 -12.86 -12.26
CA MET A 19 2.58 -12.98 -12.28
C MET A 19 1.91 -12.03 -13.28
N ILE A 20 2.68 -11.16 -13.95
CA ILE A 20 2.15 -10.14 -14.86
C ILE A 20 2.27 -10.63 -16.30
N GLY A 21 1.18 -10.58 -17.06
CA GLY A 21 1.11 -11.08 -18.44
C GLY A 21 2.13 -10.43 -19.37
N ASN A 22 2.27 -9.11 -19.30
CA ASN A 22 3.28 -8.38 -20.06
C ASN A 22 4.74 -8.64 -19.62
N TYR A 23 4.98 -9.47 -18.60
CA TYR A 23 6.30 -9.99 -18.24
C TYR A 23 6.42 -11.51 -18.45
N GLY A 24 5.43 -12.14 -19.09
CA GLY A 24 5.40 -13.58 -19.39
C GLY A 24 4.58 -14.42 -18.40
N GLY A 25 3.89 -13.80 -17.43
CA GLY A 25 3.03 -14.52 -16.51
C GLY A 25 1.78 -15.09 -17.18
N THR A 26 1.41 -16.32 -16.82
CA THR A 26 0.25 -17.03 -17.39
C THR A 26 -0.77 -17.50 -16.34
N GLU A 27 -0.48 -17.28 -15.05
CA GLU A 27 -1.35 -17.74 -13.96
C GLU A 27 -2.63 -16.91 -13.83
N PHE A 28 -2.53 -15.59 -14.04
CA PHE A 28 -3.64 -14.66 -13.92
C PHE A 28 -3.76 -13.76 -15.15
N GLU A 29 -5.01 -13.43 -15.52
CA GLU A 29 -5.26 -12.39 -16.50
C GLU A 29 -4.95 -11.01 -15.91
N THR A 30 -4.19 -10.18 -16.64
CA THR A 30 -3.78 -8.84 -16.21
C THR A 30 -4.16 -7.77 -17.24
N PRO A 31 -5.43 -7.71 -17.71
CA PRO A 31 -5.83 -6.93 -18.88
C PRO A 31 -5.58 -5.43 -18.73
N ASN A 32 -5.79 -4.87 -17.52
CA ASN A 32 -5.57 -3.46 -17.26
C ASN A 32 -4.08 -3.08 -17.30
N ILE A 33 -3.21 -3.89 -16.69
CA ILE A 33 -1.75 -3.68 -16.73
C ILE A 33 -1.24 -3.87 -18.16
N ASN A 34 -1.76 -4.88 -18.87
CA ASN A 34 -1.36 -5.17 -20.24
C ASN A 34 -1.71 -4.01 -21.18
N ARG A 35 -2.92 -3.46 -21.06
CA ARG A 35 -3.37 -2.27 -21.78
C ARG A 35 -2.53 -1.04 -21.43
N PHE A 36 -2.15 -0.84 -20.17
CA PHE A 36 -1.29 0.27 -19.77
C PHE A 36 0.10 0.17 -20.40
N ALA A 37 0.70 -1.02 -20.39
CA ALA A 37 2.05 -1.21 -20.92
C ALA A 37 2.14 -1.09 -22.46
N GLN A 38 1.05 -1.17 -23.21
CA GLN A 38 1.02 -0.85 -24.66
C GLN A 38 1.29 0.63 -24.97
N ARG A 39 1.12 1.51 -23.97
CA ARG A 39 1.24 2.97 -24.10
C ARG A 39 2.22 3.56 -23.08
N ALA A 40 3.08 2.74 -22.50
CA ALA A 40 4.05 3.12 -21.49
C ALA A 40 5.43 2.52 -21.80
N VAL A 41 6.47 3.10 -21.20
CA VAL A 41 7.80 2.50 -21.19
C VAL A 41 7.83 1.39 -20.13
N ARG A 42 8.23 0.18 -20.52
CA ARG A 42 8.35 -0.97 -19.62
C ARG A 42 9.82 -1.23 -19.29
N PHE A 43 10.15 -1.26 -18.00
CA PHE A 43 11.48 -1.60 -17.53
C PHE A 43 11.60 -3.11 -17.28
N ASN A 44 12.62 -3.76 -17.85
CA ASN A 44 12.86 -5.20 -17.65
C ASN A 44 13.90 -5.49 -16.55
N ARG A 45 14.57 -4.45 -16.05
CA ARG A 45 15.68 -4.50 -15.09
C ARG A 45 15.51 -3.41 -14.03
N HIS A 46 14.32 -3.37 -13.43
CA HIS A 46 14.04 -2.54 -12.26
C HIS A 46 14.17 -3.41 -11.02
N PHE A 47 14.93 -2.94 -10.03
CA PHE A 47 15.20 -3.65 -8.79
C PHE A 47 14.86 -2.73 -7.62
N THR A 48 14.30 -3.31 -6.55
CA THR A 48 14.15 -2.58 -5.29
C THR A 48 15.53 -2.34 -4.68
N GLY A 49 15.70 -1.21 -4.00
CA GLY A 49 16.91 -0.92 -3.25
C GLY A 49 16.89 -1.66 -1.91
N SER A 50 15.91 -1.31 -1.10
CA SER A 50 15.70 -1.83 0.25
C SER A 50 14.49 -2.76 0.31
N LEU A 51 14.47 -3.64 1.32
CA LEU A 51 13.39 -4.55 1.68
C LEU A 51 13.34 -4.70 3.21
N PRO A 52 12.18 -4.94 3.84
CA PRO A 52 10.85 -5.19 3.25
C PRO A 52 10.08 -3.89 2.89
N CYS A 53 8.75 -3.94 2.82
CA CYS A 53 7.87 -2.89 2.29
C CYS A 53 8.15 -1.46 2.79
N MET A 54 8.39 -1.24 4.08
CA MET A 54 8.63 0.11 4.62
C MET A 54 9.95 0.73 4.16
N PRO A 55 11.12 0.07 4.30
CA PRO A 55 12.36 0.55 3.67
C PRO A 55 12.25 0.77 2.16
N ALA A 56 11.53 -0.10 1.43
CA ALA A 56 11.32 0.10 0.00
C ALA A 56 10.50 1.37 -0.31
N ARG A 57 9.50 1.70 0.53
CA ARG A 57 8.71 2.93 0.42
C ARG A 57 9.53 4.16 0.77
N HIS A 58 10.43 4.04 1.74
CA HIS A 58 11.39 5.10 2.08
C HIS A 58 12.27 5.43 0.88
N ASP A 59 12.90 4.42 0.26
CA ASP A 59 13.71 4.60 -0.94
C ASP A 59 12.96 5.36 -2.04
N ILE A 60 11.68 5.03 -2.25
CA ILE A 60 10.82 5.66 -3.25
C ILE A 60 10.51 7.12 -2.91
N LEU A 61 10.22 7.43 -1.64
CA LEU A 61 9.81 8.77 -1.22
C LEU A 61 11.01 9.70 -1.03
N CYS A 62 12.07 9.24 -0.40
CA CYS A 62 13.25 10.02 -0.04
C CYS A 62 14.34 9.98 -1.12
N GLY A 63 14.31 8.99 -2.02
CA GLY A 63 15.33 8.84 -3.07
C GLY A 63 16.69 8.41 -2.53
N ALA A 64 16.75 7.84 -1.33
CA ALA A 64 17.96 7.36 -0.66
C ALA A 64 17.81 5.89 -0.30
N LEU A 65 18.88 5.10 -0.41
CA LEU A 65 18.84 3.68 -0.08
C LEU A 65 19.02 3.48 1.42
N ASP A 66 18.00 2.92 2.08
CA ASP A 66 18.05 2.54 3.51
C ASP A 66 18.90 1.29 3.76
N PHE A 67 19.02 0.43 2.75
CA PHE A 67 19.79 -0.82 2.80
C PHE A 67 21.22 -0.54 3.32
N LEU A 68 21.61 -1.32 4.34
CA LEU A 68 22.88 -1.30 5.10
C LEU A 68 22.91 -0.42 6.37
N TRP A 69 22.01 0.54 6.58
CA TRP A 69 22.13 1.45 7.72
C TRP A 69 20.83 1.77 8.46
N LYS A 70 19.67 1.64 7.81
CA LYS A 70 18.37 1.90 8.43
C LYS A 70 17.49 0.64 8.38
N PRO A 71 17.01 0.14 9.53
CA PRO A 71 15.99 -0.91 9.56
C PRO A 71 14.62 -0.31 9.24
N TRP A 72 13.56 -1.08 9.48
CA TRP A 72 12.20 -0.56 9.52
C TRP A 72 12.08 0.66 10.45
N GLY A 73 11.61 1.80 9.94
CA GLY A 73 11.53 3.04 10.70
C GLY A 73 10.85 4.17 9.94
N SER A 74 10.50 5.22 10.70
CA SER A 74 9.87 6.46 10.23
C SER A 74 10.71 7.18 9.17
N ILE A 75 10.08 8.06 8.39
CA ILE A 75 10.82 9.16 7.72
C ILE A 75 11.33 10.11 8.81
N GLU A 76 12.62 10.43 8.78
CA GLU A 76 13.30 11.26 9.77
C GLU A 76 13.03 12.75 9.53
N LEU A 77 13.07 13.56 10.58
CA LEU A 77 12.76 15.00 10.51
C LEU A 77 13.70 15.81 9.59
N TRP A 78 14.90 15.29 9.34
CA TRP A 78 15.90 15.93 8.46
C TRP A 78 15.79 15.47 7.00
N GLU A 79 15.00 14.43 6.73
CA GLU A 79 14.79 13.91 5.38
C GLU A 79 13.83 14.82 4.61
N ALA A 80 14.10 15.01 3.32
CA ALA A 80 13.24 15.76 2.42
C ALA A 80 12.59 14.79 1.43
N PRO A 81 11.44 14.16 1.77
CA PRO A 81 10.74 13.33 0.81
C PRO A 81 10.29 14.15 -0.40
N ILE A 82 10.02 13.47 -1.51
CA ILE A 82 9.58 14.10 -2.76
C ILE A 82 8.36 15.03 -2.56
N THR A 83 7.50 14.70 -1.60
CA THR A 83 6.35 15.51 -1.19
C THR A 83 6.74 16.90 -0.67
N ALA A 84 7.85 17.02 0.08
CA ALA A 84 8.36 18.31 0.54
C ALA A 84 8.82 19.18 -0.65
N HIS A 85 9.58 18.60 -1.58
CA HIS A 85 10.01 19.30 -2.79
C HIS A 85 8.85 19.71 -3.70
N LEU A 86 7.81 18.88 -3.81
CA LEU A 86 6.61 19.19 -4.58
C LEU A 86 5.82 20.35 -3.93
N ARG A 87 5.74 20.37 -2.60
CA ARG A 87 5.10 21.44 -1.83
C ARG A 87 5.76 22.80 -2.07
N GLU A 88 7.09 22.87 -2.10
CA GLU A 88 7.84 24.10 -2.43
C GLU A 88 7.53 24.64 -3.84
N LYS A 89 7.09 23.76 -4.75
CA LYS A 89 6.68 24.11 -6.11
C LYS A 89 5.18 24.33 -6.25
N ASN A 90 4.43 24.40 -5.13
CA ASN A 90 2.97 24.51 -5.10
C ASN A 90 2.25 23.38 -5.85
N VAL A 91 2.78 22.16 -5.78
CA VAL A 91 2.14 20.96 -6.32
C VAL A 91 1.41 20.25 -5.19
N ASN A 92 0.10 20.06 -5.34
CA ASN A 92 -0.71 19.31 -4.38
C ASN A 92 -0.40 17.81 -4.47
N THR A 93 -0.20 17.19 -3.30
CA THR A 93 0.08 15.76 -3.16
C THR A 93 -1.03 15.08 -2.38
N MET A 94 -1.53 13.97 -2.91
CA MET A 94 -2.57 13.19 -2.24
C MET A 94 -2.15 11.72 -2.19
N LEU A 95 -2.34 11.10 -1.03
CA LEU A 95 -2.08 9.68 -0.81
C LEU A 95 -3.40 8.92 -0.58
N PHE A 96 -3.63 7.87 -1.35
CA PHE A 96 -4.65 6.87 -1.04
C PHE A 96 -3.92 5.58 -0.71
N THR A 97 -4.20 5.00 0.45
CA THR A 97 -3.45 3.84 0.91
C THR A 97 -4.33 2.90 1.71
N ASP A 98 -4.10 1.61 1.53
CA ASP A 98 -4.57 0.54 2.39
C ASP A 98 -3.42 -0.11 3.18
N HIS A 99 -2.24 0.52 3.21
CA HIS A 99 -1.05 -0.07 3.81
C HIS A 99 -1.00 0.23 5.32
N PRO A 100 -1.25 -0.75 6.20
CA PRO A 100 -1.40 -0.51 7.64
C PRO A 100 -0.12 -0.02 8.30
N HIS A 101 1.03 -0.45 7.77
CA HIS A 101 2.33 -0.11 8.35
C HIS A 101 2.64 1.39 8.37
N LEU A 102 1.96 2.22 7.56
CA LEU A 102 2.10 3.69 7.64
C LEU A 102 1.46 4.30 8.90
N PHE A 103 0.76 3.48 9.70
CA PHE A 103 0.00 3.90 10.88
C PHE A 103 0.39 3.13 12.15
N GLU A 104 1.42 2.29 12.06
CA GLU A 104 1.97 1.57 13.21
C GLU A 104 3.31 2.15 13.66
N THR A 105 3.79 1.70 14.81
CA THR A 105 5.10 2.11 15.33
C THR A 105 6.22 1.69 14.37
N GLY A 106 7.04 2.64 13.98
CA GLY A 106 8.10 2.46 12.98
C GLY A 106 7.67 2.77 11.54
N GLY A 107 6.42 3.17 11.29
CA GLY A 107 5.99 3.70 9.99
C GLY A 107 5.35 5.07 10.07
N GLU A 108 5.68 5.81 11.11
CA GLU A 108 5.26 7.20 11.27
C GLU A 108 5.81 8.10 10.15
N ASN A 109 5.20 9.27 10.00
CA ASN A 109 5.58 10.34 9.09
C ASN A 109 5.43 10.10 7.57
N TYR A 110 5.31 8.86 7.09
CA TYR A 110 5.19 8.57 5.64
C TYR A 110 3.99 9.23 4.96
N HIS A 111 2.85 9.33 5.64
CA HIS A 111 1.64 9.96 5.12
C HIS A 111 1.56 11.45 5.49
N THR A 112 2.23 11.88 6.56
CA THR A 112 2.05 13.21 7.16
C THR A 112 2.50 14.37 6.27
N ASP A 113 3.47 14.13 5.38
CA ASP A 113 3.99 15.15 4.47
C ASP A 113 3.17 15.36 3.19
N PHE A 114 2.19 14.47 2.93
CA PHE A 114 1.22 14.68 1.86
C PHE A 114 0.25 15.80 2.25
N TYR A 115 -0.20 16.58 1.25
CA TYR A 115 -1.18 17.64 1.49
C TYR A 115 -2.52 17.08 2.00
N ALA A 116 -2.92 15.93 1.48
CA ALA A 116 -4.08 15.17 1.96
C ALA A 116 -3.80 13.66 1.85
N TRP A 117 -4.47 12.87 2.67
CA TRP A 117 -4.36 11.41 2.62
C TRP A 117 -5.65 10.73 3.06
N GLU A 118 -5.94 9.57 2.48
CA GLU A 118 -7.05 8.69 2.83
C GLU A 118 -6.50 7.29 3.15
N TYR A 119 -6.89 6.77 4.32
CA TYR A 119 -6.52 5.43 4.78
C TYR A 119 -7.72 4.49 4.73
N LEU A 120 -7.62 3.49 3.86
CA LEU A 120 -8.61 2.43 3.69
C LEU A 120 -8.29 1.24 4.60
N ARG A 121 -9.22 0.96 5.50
CA ARG A 121 -9.03 0.03 6.61
C ARG A 121 -9.28 -1.43 6.22
N GLY A 122 -8.67 -2.36 6.97
CA GLY A 122 -8.92 -3.80 6.96
C GLY A 122 -7.92 -4.65 6.19
N HIS A 123 -6.81 -4.07 5.74
CA HIS A 123 -5.74 -4.82 5.04
C HIS A 123 -4.77 -5.44 6.06
N GLU A 124 -4.33 -6.67 5.79
CA GLU A 124 -3.24 -7.34 6.49
C GLU A 124 -3.41 -7.28 8.01
N GLY A 125 -2.47 -6.69 8.75
CA GLY A 125 -2.49 -6.60 10.21
C GLY A 125 -3.34 -5.48 10.78
N ASP A 126 -4.07 -4.70 9.96
CA ASP A 126 -4.81 -3.52 10.43
C ASP A 126 -5.80 -3.87 11.57
N PRO A 127 -5.64 -3.28 12.76
CA PRO A 127 -6.59 -3.41 13.86
C PRO A 127 -7.86 -2.57 13.59
N TRP A 128 -8.63 -2.93 12.55
CA TRP A 128 -9.81 -2.18 12.12
C TRP A 128 -11.06 -2.50 12.94
N LYS A 129 -11.51 -3.75 12.92
CA LYS A 129 -12.73 -4.19 13.59
C LYS A 129 -12.57 -5.62 14.06
N SER A 130 -13.02 -5.88 15.29
CA SER A 130 -13.22 -7.25 15.74
C SER A 130 -14.32 -7.92 14.93
N ARG A 131 -14.33 -9.24 14.91
CA ARG A 131 -15.46 -10.00 14.35
C ARG A 131 -16.71 -9.83 15.23
N PRO A 132 -17.92 -9.95 14.66
CA PRO A 132 -19.13 -10.10 15.47
C PRO A 132 -18.99 -11.30 16.42
N ASP A 133 -19.21 -11.09 17.71
CA ASP A 133 -19.26 -12.17 18.69
C ASP A 133 -20.66 -12.78 18.70
N PRO A 134 -20.87 -14.05 18.34
CA PRO A 134 -22.20 -14.68 18.40
C PRO A 134 -22.59 -15.15 19.80
N SER A 135 -21.72 -15.00 20.81
CA SER A 135 -21.99 -15.47 22.19
C SER A 135 -23.22 -14.80 22.81
N TRP A 136 -23.58 -13.58 22.38
CA TRP A 136 -24.82 -12.91 22.82
C TRP A 136 -26.09 -13.63 22.38
N MET A 137 -26.03 -14.51 21.37
CA MET A 137 -27.15 -15.36 20.93
C MET A 137 -27.19 -16.73 21.63
N GLY A 138 -26.36 -16.96 22.67
CA GLY A 138 -26.30 -18.24 23.37
C GLY A 138 -25.63 -19.37 22.57
N ALA A 139 -25.01 -19.06 21.43
CA ALA A 139 -24.24 -20.02 20.63
C ALA A 139 -22.83 -20.19 21.22
N PRO A 140 -22.28 -21.43 21.25
CA PRO A 140 -20.91 -21.65 21.69
C PRO A 140 -19.93 -20.85 20.81
N ALA A 141 -19.06 -20.08 21.46
CA ALA A 141 -18.03 -19.30 20.78
C ALA A 141 -17.07 -20.21 20.00
N LEU A 142 -16.46 -19.67 18.93
CA LEU A 142 -15.37 -20.38 18.23
C LEU A 142 -14.28 -20.80 19.21
N PRO A 143 -13.58 -21.92 18.96
CA PRO A 143 -12.47 -22.35 19.80
C PRO A 143 -11.45 -21.22 19.94
N ALA A 144 -10.97 -20.99 21.16
CA ALA A 144 -9.91 -20.03 21.41
C ALA A 144 -8.69 -20.37 20.53
N SER A 145 -8.40 -19.51 19.55
CA SER A 145 -7.14 -19.57 18.82
C SER A 145 -6.04 -19.01 19.70
N LYS A 146 -4.87 -19.66 19.72
CA LYS A 146 -3.73 -19.20 20.51
C LYS A 146 -3.23 -17.81 20.08
N ARG A 147 -3.51 -17.37 18.84
CA ARG A 147 -3.18 -16.04 18.29
C ARG A 147 -4.11 -15.70 17.11
N PRO A 148 -5.30 -15.12 17.31
CA PRO A 148 -6.06 -14.57 16.19
C PRO A 148 -5.28 -13.41 15.57
N ALA A 149 -5.00 -13.48 14.25
CA ALA A 149 -4.45 -12.34 13.54
C ALA A 149 -5.56 -11.30 13.34
N HIS A 150 -5.24 -10.01 13.44
CA HIS A 150 -6.21 -8.93 13.17
C HIS A 150 -6.87 -9.07 11.79
N TYR A 151 -6.12 -9.59 10.81
CA TYR A 151 -6.65 -9.91 9.49
C TYR A 151 -7.83 -10.88 9.54
N ASP A 152 -7.75 -11.93 10.36
CA ASP A 152 -8.78 -12.97 10.44
C ASP A 152 -10.09 -12.46 11.01
N GLU A 153 -10.04 -11.44 11.85
CA GLU A 153 -11.23 -10.79 12.39
C GLU A 153 -11.80 -9.78 11.39
N SER A 154 -10.96 -8.89 10.87
CA SER A 154 -11.36 -7.82 9.95
C SER A 154 -11.94 -8.37 8.64
N ARG A 155 -11.38 -9.46 8.09
CA ARG A 155 -11.85 -10.05 6.83
C ARG A 155 -13.27 -10.63 6.91
N THR A 156 -13.80 -10.88 8.10
CA THR A 156 -15.19 -11.35 8.27
C THR A 156 -16.24 -10.34 7.82
N TRP A 157 -15.83 -9.07 7.67
CA TRP A 157 -16.67 -7.98 7.19
C TRP A 157 -16.67 -7.84 5.65
N PHE A 158 -15.80 -8.54 4.93
CA PHE A 158 -15.74 -8.50 3.46
C PHE A 158 -16.72 -9.53 2.87
N ARG A 159 -17.68 -9.08 2.06
CA ARG A 159 -18.73 -9.93 1.47
C ARG A 159 -18.53 -10.19 0.00
N SER A 160 -17.90 -9.24 -0.69
CA SER A 160 -17.59 -9.27 -2.11
C SER A 160 -16.14 -8.83 -2.34
N GLU A 161 -15.63 -9.07 -3.55
CA GLU A 161 -14.29 -8.60 -3.95
C GLU A 161 -14.13 -7.08 -3.77
N LEU A 162 -15.17 -6.30 -4.04
CA LEU A 162 -15.17 -4.86 -3.88
C LEU A 162 -15.08 -4.39 -2.42
N ASP A 163 -15.28 -5.30 -1.46
CA ASP A 163 -15.10 -4.98 -0.05
C ASP A 163 -13.63 -4.99 0.37
N PHE A 164 -12.75 -5.59 -0.43
CA PHE A 164 -11.33 -5.68 -0.11
C PHE A 164 -10.63 -4.31 -0.26
N PRO A 165 -9.59 -4.04 0.55
CA PRO A 165 -8.92 -2.74 0.57
C PRO A 165 -8.29 -2.36 -0.77
N GLY A 166 -7.72 -3.31 -1.52
CA GLY A 166 -7.10 -3.05 -2.83
C GLY A 166 -8.09 -2.45 -3.85
N PRO A 167 -9.22 -3.12 -4.16
CA PRO A 167 -10.27 -2.56 -5.01
C PRO A 167 -10.83 -1.24 -4.50
N LYS A 168 -11.00 -1.06 -3.18
CA LYS A 168 -11.45 0.22 -2.62
C LYS A 168 -10.43 1.34 -2.85
N THR A 169 -9.15 1.07 -2.67
CA THR A 169 -8.07 2.05 -2.86
C THR A 169 -8.02 2.53 -4.30
N MET A 170 -8.22 1.62 -5.26
CA MET A 170 -8.28 1.96 -6.68
C MET A 170 -9.55 2.75 -7.09
N ASN A 171 -10.57 2.78 -6.24
CA ASN A 171 -11.82 3.51 -6.45
C ASN A 171 -11.95 4.77 -5.58
N ALA A 172 -10.96 5.07 -4.74
CA ALA A 172 -10.98 6.26 -3.90
C ALA A 172 -10.85 7.54 -4.76
N THR A 173 -11.56 8.60 -4.38
CA THR A 173 -11.76 9.82 -5.19
C THR A 173 -11.24 11.07 -4.49
#